data_AF-A0A8T4YVH9-F1
#
_entry.id   AF-A0A8T4YVH9-F1
#
_cell.length_a   1.000
_cell.length_b   1.000
_cell.length_c   1.000
_cell.angle_alpha   90.00
_cell.angle_beta   90.00
_cell.angle_gamma   90.00
#
_symmetry.space_group_name_H-M   'P 1'
#
loop_
_entity.id
_entity.type
_entity.pdbx_description
1 polymer ?
#
loop_
_entity_poly.entity_id
_entity_poly.type
_entity_poly.pdbx_seq_one_letter_code
_entity_poly.pdbx_strand_id
1 'polypeptide(L)'
;MSGEQTVVVSINQDYCSRCSICYSICPYEAVRRDAETGRVEIDLQKCQVCGICYSACPVFAIEIVYYDYDSLVGYVEGERKRTGAETLVLMCRGNSPSTREVEEILAEQGLSIKDYIPLRLPCSGRIPTEFIFKVLGSGIKNVV
;
A
#
# COMPACT_ATOMS: atom_id res chain seq x y z
N MET A 1 -10.54 29.47 -16.17
CA MET A 1 -10.02 28.88 -14.92
C MET A 1 -10.72 27.56 -14.71
N SER A 2 -10.30 26.51 -15.42
CA SER A 2 -10.77 25.15 -15.21
C SER A 2 -10.06 24.60 -13.99
N GLY A 3 -10.77 24.53 -12.86
CA GLY A 3 -10.25 23.93 -11.64
C GLY A 3 -10.02 22.44 -11.86
N GLU A 4 -8.78 22.07 -12.14
CA GLU A 4 -8.33 20.69 -12.24
C GLU A 4 -8.32 20.12 -10.82
N GLN A 5 -9.42 19.48 -10.42
CA GLN A 5 -9.41 18.66 -9.21
C GLN A 5 -8.40 17.53 -9.44
N THR A 6 -7.25 17.61 -8.78
CA THR A 6 -6.30 16.49 -8.72
C THR A 6 -6.95 15.38 -7.91
N VAL A 7 -7.67 14.48 -8.59
CA VAL A 7 -8.32 13.34 -7.96
C VAL A 7 -7.24 12.39 -7.48
N VAL A 8 -7.10 12.24 -6.15
CA VAL A 8 -6.03 11.44 -5.53
C VAL A 8 -6.16 9.95 -5.83
N VAL A 9 -7.40 9.47 -6.00
CA VAL A 9 -7.72 8.08 -6.35
C VAL A 9 -8.85 8.06 -7.39
N SER A 10 -8.63 7.44 -8.54
CA SER A 10 -9.61 7.36 -9.62
C SER A 10 -9.83 5.91 -10.07
N ILE A 11 -10.95 5.65 -10.76
CA ILE A 11 -11.26 4.36 -11.37
C ILE A 11 -11.49 4.55 -12.86
N ASN A 12 -10.62 3.97 -13.68
CA ASN A 12 -10.79 3.84 -15.12
C ASN A 12 -11.96 2.88 -15.41
N GLN A 13 -13.08 3.42 -15.89
CA GLN A 13 -14.30 2.65 -16.13
C GLN A 13 -14.20 1.74 -17.36
N ASP A 14 -13.28 2.02 -18.29
CA ASP A 14 -13.07 1.18 -19.48
C ASP A 14 -12.35 -0.12 -19.12
N TYR A 15 -11.55 -0.12 -18.06
CA TYR A 15 -10.89 -1.31 -17.53
C TYR A 15 -11.69 -1.99 -16.40
N CYS A 16 -12.61 -1.29 -15.75
CA CYS A 16 -13.33 -1.82 -14.60
C CYS A 16 -14.26 -2.99 -14.98
N SER A 17 -13.94 -4.18 -14.47
CA SER A 17 -14.75 -5.40 -14.65
C SER A 17 -16.02 -5.45 -13.79
N ARG A 18 -16.25 -4.45 -12.93
CA ARG A 18 -17.40 -4.36 -12.00
C ARG A 18 -17.54 -5.55 -11.04
N CYS A 19 -16.41 -6.21 -10.72
CA CYS A 19 -16.35 -7.39 -9.84
C CYS A 19 -16.57 -7.11 -8.35
N SER A 20 -16.61 -5.83 -7.94
CA SER A 20 -16.87 -5.39 -6.55
C SER A 20 -15.83 -5.80 -5.49
N ILE A 21 -14.64 -6.31 -5.87
CA ILE A 21 -13.56 -6.60 -4.90
C ILE A 21 -13.16 -5.33 -4.12
N CYS A 22 -13.00 -4.21 -4.83
CA CYS A 22 -12.66 -2.92 -4.21
C CYS A 22 -13.73 -2.42 -3.22
N TYR A 23 -15.00 -2.78 -3.44
CA TYR A 23 -16.09 -2.52 -2.50
C TYR A 23 -15.91 -3.33 -1.22
N SER A 24 -15.77 -4.65 -1.35
CA SER A 24 -15.70 -5.57 -0.21
C SER A 24 -14.47 -5.35 0.68
N ILE A 25 -13.35 -4.90 0.11
CA ILE A 25 -12.09 -4.76 0.85
C ILE A 25 -11.89 -3.38 1.47
N CYS A 26 -12.73 -2.39 1.17
CA CYS A 26 -12.55 -1.03 1.66
C CYS A 26 -13.02 -0.92 3.13
N PRO A 27 -12.12 -0.75 4.12
CA PRO A 27 -12.52 -0.69 5.53
C PRO A 27 -13.22 0.63 5.90
N TYR A 28 -13.23 1.59 4.98
CA TYR A 28 -13.83 2.93 5.17
C TYR A 28 -15.14 3.09 4.41
N GLU A 29 -15.63 2.04 3.75
CA GLU A 29 -16.86 2.06 2.96
C GLU A 29 -16.90 3.21 1.94
N ALA A 30 -15.72 3.55 1.39
CA ALA A 30 -15.54 4.65 0.47
C ALA A 30 -15.87 4.26 -0.98
N VAL A 31 -16.00 2.97 -1.28
CA VAL A 31 -16.34 2.50 -2.62
C VAL A 31 -17.84 2.23 -2.68
N ARG A 32 -18.50 2.63 -3.76
CA ARG A 32 -19.91 2.31 -4.04
C ARG A 32 -20.08 1.80 -5.46
N ARG A 33 -21.13 1.02 -5.66
CA ARG A 33 -21.56 0.59 -6.99
C ARG A 33 -22.94 1.17 -7.24
N ASP A 34 -23.05 1.93 -8.32
CA ASP A 34 -24.33 2.44 -8.78
C ASP A 34 -25.22 1.26 -9.24
N ALA A 35 -26.47 1.24 -8.76
CA ALA A 35 -27.36 0.11 -8.97
C ALA A 35 -27.87 0.01 -10.41
N GLU A 36 -28.01 1.15 -11.10
CA GLU A 36 -28.59 1.22 -12.44
C GLU A 36 -27.53 0.99 -13.53
N THR A 37 -26.41 1.69 -13.42
CA THR A 37 -25.34 1.70 -14.42
C THR A 37 -24.28 0.64 -14.12
N GLY A 38 -24.19 0.16 -12.88
CA GLY A 38 -23.13 -0.74 -12.42
C GLY A 38 -21.75 -0.06 -12.31
N ARG A 39 -21.66 1.26 -12.48
CA ARG A 39 -20.40 2.02 -12.33
C ARG A 39 -19.92 1.93 -10.89
N VAL A 40 -18.60 1.82 -10.73
CA VAL A 40 -17.96 1.80 -9.41
C VAL A 40 -17.34 3.17 -9.17
N GLU A 41 -17.67 3.76 -8.04
CA GLU A 41 -17.30 5.13 -7.67
C GLU A 41 -16.64 5.17 -6.29
N ILE A 42 -15.79 6.18 -6.08
CA ILE A 42 -15.11 6.42 -4.80
C ILE A 42 -15.65 7.70 -4.20
N ASP A 43 -16.24 7.58 -3.01
CA ASP A 43 -16.57 8.67 -2.12
C ASP A 43 -15.28 9.24 -1.52
N LEU A 44 -14.80 10.35 -2.12
CA LEU A 44 -13.56 11.01 -1.71
C LEU A 44 -13.63 11.58 -0.28
N GLN A 45 -14.82 11.79 0.29
CA GLN A 45 -14.94 12.25 1.69
C GLN A 45 -14.68 11.12 2.69
N LYS A 46 -14.96 9.87 2.30
CA LYS A 46 -14.67 8.69 3.12
C LYS A 46 -13.28 8.10 2.86
N CYS A 47 -12.76 8.28 1.64
CA CYS A 47 -11.50 7.68 1.22
C CYS A 47 -10.30 8.16 2.04
N GLN A 48 -9.63 7.24 2.74
CA GLN A 48 -8.39 7.52 3.47
C GLN A 48 -7.13 7.36 2.62
N VAL A 49 -7.27 7.16 1.29
CA VAL A 49 -6.15 6.95 0.36
C VAL A 49 -5.23 5.81 0.83
N CYS A 50 -5.82 4.77 1.42
CA CYS A 50 -5.06 3.66 1.98
C CYS A 50 -4.44 2.77 0.90
N GLY A 51 -4.97 2.76 -0.33
CA GLY A 51 -4.44 2.01 -1.46
C GLY A 51 -4.76 0.51 -1.50
N ILE A 52 -5.55 -0.02 -0.55
CA ILE A 52 -5.91 -1.44 -0.54
C ILE A 52 -6.72 -1.83 -1.78
N CYS A 53 -7.69 -1.00 -2.18
CA CYS A 53 -8.49 -1.24 -3.38
C CYS A 53 -7.64 -1.26 -4.66
N TYR A 54 -6.63 -0.38 -4.74
CA TYR A 54 -5.68 -0.32 -5.84
C TYR A 54 -4.90 -1.64 -5.97
N SER A 55 -4.29 -2.09 -4.86
CA SER A 55 -3.55 -3.35 -4.83
C SER A 55 -4.42 -4.58 -5.10
N ALA A 56 -5.71 -4.54 -4.76
CA ALA A 56 -6.63 -5.66 -4.93
C ALA A 56 -7.32 -5.71 -6.29
N CYS A 57 -7.18 -4.67 -7.14
CA CYS A 57 -7.87 -4.62 -8.42
C CYS A 57 -7.21 -5.56 -9.44
N PRO A 58 -7.87 -6.66 -9.87
CA PRO A 58 -7.24 -7.66 -10.74
C PRO A 58 -7.02 -7.18 -12.17
N VAL A 59 -7.68 -6.08 -12.56
CA VAL A 59 -7.64 -5.47 -13.89
C VAL A 59 -6.95 -4.11 -13.89
N PHE A 60 -6.29 -3.75 -12.78
CA PHE A 60 -5.51 -2.51 -12.64
C PHE A 60 -6.29 -1.24 -13.03
N ALA A 61 -7.61 -1.24 -12.79
CA ALA A 61 -8.50 -0.14 -13.16
C ALA A 61 -8.47 1.04 -12.18
N ILE A 62 -7.73 0.95 -11.08
CA ILE A 62 -7.67 2.00 -10.05
C ILE A 62 -6.31 2.68 -10.15
N GLU A 63 -6.27 4.01 -10.05
CA GLU A 63 -5.03 4.79 -10.08
C GLU A 63 -4.91 5.66 -8.83
N ILE A 64 -3.67 5.89 -8.36
CA ILE A 64 -3.36 6.73 -7.19
C ILE A 64 -2.21 7.68 -7.54
N VAL A 65 -2.44 8.99 -7.45
CA VAL A 65 -1.55 10.03 -8.00
C VAL A 65 -0.18 10.13 -7.30
N TYR A 66 -0.01 9.55 -6.10
CA TYR A 66 1.20 9.73 -5.28
C TYR A 66 1.93 8.44 -4.90
N TYR A 67 1.64 7.32 -5.57
CA TYR A 67 2.30 6.05 -5.25
C TYR A 67 2.96 5.40 -6.45
N ASP A 68 4.28 5.60 -6.55
CA ASP A 68 5.14 4.85 -7.44
C ASP A 68 5.81 3.70 -6.68
N TYR A 69 5.55 2.46 -7.12
CA TYR A 69 6.15 1.26 -6.54
C TYR A 69 7.65 1.18 -6.79
N ASP A 70 8.12 1.66 -7.94
CA ASP A 70 9.54 1.59 -8.28
C ASP A 70 10.35 2.52 -7.36
N SER A 71 9.79 3.69 -7.01
CA SER A 71 10.34 4.55 -5.97
C SER A 71 10.43 3.87 -4.60
N LEU A 72 9.43 3.07 -4.19
CA LEU A 72 9.49 2.33 -2.92
C LEU A 72 10.55 1.23 -2.93
N VAL A 73 10.67 0.50 -4.04
CA VAL A 73 11.73 -0.50 -4.21
C VAL A 73 13.10 0.17 -4.17
N GLY A 74 13.27 1.29 -4.87
CA GLY A 74 14.51 2.08 -4.87
C GLY A 74 14.90 2.57 -3.47
N TYR A 75 13.92 3.00 -2.65
CA TYR A 75 14.16 3.33 -1.23
C TYR A 75 14.69 2.13 -0.46
N VAL A 76 14.05 0.95 -0.56
CA VAL A 76 14.48 -0.26 0.15
C VAL A 76 15.89 -0.68 -0.29
N GLU A 77 16.18 -0.65 -1.59
CA GLU A 77 17.52 -0.95 -2.12
C GLU A 77 18.58 0.03 -1.62
N GLY A 78 18.25 1.32 -1.59
CA GLY A 78 19.14 2.37 -1.09
C GLY A 78 19.48 2.17 0.39
N GLU A 79 18.46 1.91 1.21
CA GLU A 79 18.62 1.67 2.64
C GLU A 79 19.42 0.40 2.90
N ARG A 80 19.15 -0.69 2.16
CA ARG A 80 19.94 -1.92 2.24
C ARG A 80 21.42 -1.67 1.96
N LYS A 81 21.75 -0.90 0.91
CA LYS A 81 23.15 -0.57 0.57
C LYS A 81 23.81 0.27 1.66
N ARG A 82 23.06 1.13 2.34
CA ARG A 82 23.55 2.04 3.38
C ARG A 82 23.79 1.33 4.72
N THR A 83 22.90 0.44 5.13
CA THR A 83 22.90 -0.18 6.47
C THR A 83 23.35 -1.63 6.47
N GLY A 84 23.29 -2.32 5.33
CA GLY A 84 23.47 -3.77 5.25
C GLY A 84 22.28 -4.57 5.77
N ALA A 85 21.18 -3.91 6.17
CA ALA A 85 20.00 -4.58 6.70
C ALA A 85 19.31 -5.44 5.64
N GLU A 86 18.96 -6.66 6.01
CA GLU A 86 18.29 -7.64 5.14
C GLU A 86 16.85 -7.92 5.56
N THR A 87 16.35 -7.22 6.58
CA THR A 87 14.96 -7.30 7.03
C THR A 87 14.24 -6.00 6.69
N LEU A 88 13.09 -6.11 6.04
CA LEU A 88 12.17 -5.01 5.77
C LEU A 88 10.98 -5.11 6.73
N VAL A 89 10.63 -4.01 7.40
CA VAL A 89 9.45 -3.94 8.27
C VAL A 89 8.43 -2.99 7.65
N LEU A 90 7.26 -3.51 7.31
CA LEU A 90 6.13 -2.77 6.74
C LEU A 90 5.30 -2.13 7.86
N MET A 91 5.38 -0.80 7.96
CA MET A 91 4.72 -0.05 9.03
C MET A 91 3.49 0.67 8.48
N CYS A 92 2.31 0.34 9.00
CA CYS A 92 1.05 1.02 8.67
C CYS A 92 0.89 2.32 9.50
N ARG A 93 0.67 3.48 8.88
CA ARG A 93 0.50 4.76 9.59
C ARG A 93 -0.65 4.74 10.61
N GLY A 94 -1.71 3.99 10.34
CA GLY A 94 -2.90 3.96 11.19
C GLY A 94 -2.83 3.03 12.41
N ASN A 95 -1.81 2.15 12.49
CA ASN A 95 -1.72 1.15 13.56
C ASN A 95 -0.28 0.80 13.97
N SER A 96 0.73 1.42 13.36
CA SER A 96 2.12 1.08 13.67
C SER A 96 2.55 1.72 14.98
N PRO A 97 3.19 0.94 15.86
CA PRO A 97 3.93 1.45 17.00
C PRO A 97 5.04 2.42 16.55
N SER A 98 5.53 3.23 17.48
CA SER A 98 6.79 3.97 17.32
C SER A 98 7.95 3.01 17.04
N THR A 99 9.04 3.49 16.43
CA THR A 99 10.21 2.67 16.09
C THR A 99 10.77 1.89 17.29
N ARG A 100 10.70 2.48 18.50
CA ARG A 100 11.16 1.85 19.74
C ARG A 100 10.27 0.68 20.16
N GLU A 101 8.97 0.79 19.97
CA GLU A 101 7.99 -0.27 20.26
C GLU A 101 8.08 -1.39 19.21
N VAL A 102 8.47 -1.10 17.96
CA VAL A 102 8.74 -2.14 16.95
C VAL A 102 9.88 -3.05 17.39
N GLU A 103 10.98 -2.47 17.91
CA GLU A 103 12.10 -3.26 18.43
C GLU A 103 11.69 -4.14 19.61
N GLU A 104 10.84 -3.62 20.51
CA GLU A 104 10.29 -4.38 21.64
C GLU A 104 9.41 -5.55 21.18
N ILE A 105 8.49 -5.31 20.24
CA ILE A 105 7.60 -6.35 19.68
C ILE A 105 8.39 -7.43 18.94
N LEU A 106 9.40 -7.03 18.14
CA LEU A 106 10.26 -7.98 17.45
C LEU A 106 11.04 -8.84 18.45
N ALA A 107 11.56 -8.23 19.52
CA ALA A 107 12.25 -8.95 20.58
C ALA A 107 11.32 -9.96 21.31
N GLU A 108 10.06 -9.61 21.58
CA GLU A 108 9.06 -10.52 22.15
C GLU A 108 8.77 -11.73 21.25
N GLN A 109 8.85 -11.57 19.94
CA GLN A 109 8.72 -12.67 18.97
C GLN A 109 10.02 -13.47 18.75
N GLY A 110 11.05 -13.22 19.57
CA GLY A 110 12.35 -13.88 19.46
C GLY A 110 13.20 -13.38 18.29
N LEU A 111 12.77 -12.30 17.62
CA LEU A 111 13.46 -11.66 16.52
C LEU A 111 14.29 -10.49 17.06
N SER A 112 15.56 -10.74 17.42
CA SER A 112 16.49 -9.70 17.88
C SER A 112 17.04 -8.84 16.73
N ILE A 113 16.16 -8.27 15.92
CA ILE A 113 16.52 -7.52 14.72
C ILE A 113 16.84 -6.08 15.11
N LYS A 114 18.13 -5.78 15.25
CA LYS A 114 18.61 -4.40 15.47
C LYS A 114 18.81 -3.63 14.16
N ASP A 115 18.98 -4.36 13.06
CA ASP A 115 19.26 -3.81 11.74
C ASP A 115 18.13 -4.17 10.77
N TYR A 116 17.14 -3.28 10.66
CA TYR A 116 16.02 -3.40 9.72
C TYR A 116 15.76 -2.11 8.96
N ILE A 117 15.07 -2.23 7.84
CA ILE A 117 14.62 -1.10 7.02
C ILE A 117 13.16 -0.83 7.37
N PRO A 118 12.84 0.28 8.05
CA PRO A 118 11.46 0.67 8.26
C PRO A 118 10.88 1.25 6.97
N LEU A 119 9.74 0.71 6.54
CA LEU A 119 8.97 1.25 5.43
C LEU A 119 7.60 1.70 5.92
N ARG A 120 7.46 3.00 6.15
CA ARG A 120 6.21 3.60 6.65
C ARG A 120 5.26 3.94 5.50
N LEU A 121 4.04 3.43 5.60
CA LEU A 121 3.06 3.40 4.53
C LEU A 121 1.67 3.84 5.06
N PRO A 122 0.77 4.53 4.30
CA PRO A 122 -0.59 4.78 4.77
C PRO A 122 -1.31 3.51 5.22
N CYS A 123 -1.15 2.42 4.48
CA CYS A 123 -1.54 1.07 4.89
C CYS A 123 -0.50 0.06 4.40
N SER A 124 -0.28 -1.04 5.15
CA SER A 124 0.51 -2.17 4.65
C SER A 124 -0.24 -2.94 3.55
N GLY A 125 -1.58 -2.99 3.61
CA GLY A 125 -2.43 -3.71 2.64
C GLY A 125 -2.46 -3.16 1.22
N ARG A 126 -1.72 -2.09 0.93
CA ARG A 126 -1.53 -1.56 -0.45
C ARG A 126 -0.26 -2.07 -1.12
N ILE A 127 0.53 -2.87 -0.41
CA ILE A 127 1.74 -3.47 -0.93
C ILE A 127 1.31 -4.71 -1.71
N PRO A 128 1.41 -4.67 -3.05
CA PRO A 128 1.01 -5.79 -3.87
C PRO A 128 2.12 -6.84 -3.84
N THR A 129 1.81 -8.07 -4.23
CA THR A 129 2.76 -9.18 -4.12
C THR A 129 4.00 -8.95 -5.00
N GLU A 130 3.86 -8.23 -6.12
CA GLU A 130 4.95 -7.86 -7.01
C GLU A 130 6.03 -7.03 -6.31
N PHE A 131 5.63 -6.13 -5.40
CA PHE A 131 6.57 -5.37 -4.58
C PHE A 131 7.38 -6.32 -3.67
N ILE A 132 6.69 -7.25 -3.00
CA ILE A 132 7.32 -8.23 -2.10
C ILE A 132 8.35 -9.07 -2.88
N PHE A 133 7.99 -9.56 -4.06
CA PHE A 133 8.92 -10.33 -4.88
C PHE A 133 10.11 -9.50 -5.37
N LYS A 134 9.91 -8.23 -5.75
CA LYS A 134 10.99 -7.33 -6.14
C LYS A 134 11.99 -7.12 -5.00
N VAL A 135 11.52 -6.82 -3.78
CA VAL A 135 12.43 -6.56 -2.64
C VAL A 135 13.15 -7.83 -2.18
N LEU A 136 12.50 -9.00 -2.24
CA LEU A 136 13.16 -10.27 -1.97
C LEU A 136 14.26 -10.55 -3.02
N GLY A 137 13.97 -10.29 -4.30
CA GLY A 137 14.95 -10.37 -5.38
C GLY A 137 16.12 -9.38 -5.24
N SER A 138 15.91 -8.26 -4.54
CA SER A 138 16.95 -7.28 -4.24
C SER A 138 17.78 -7.64 -2.99
N GLY A 139 17.66 -8.86 -2.46
CA GLY A 139 18.47 -9.39 -1.37
C GLY A 139 17.97 -9.06 0.05
N ILE A 140 16.72 -8.62 0.18
CA ILE A 140 15.99 -8.70 1.44
C ILE A 140 15.67 -10.18 1.71
N LYS A 141 15.89 -10.63 2.95
CA LYS A 141 15.66 -12.02 3.38
C LYS A 141 14.34 -12.18 4.14
N ASN A 142 13.92 -11.14 4.85
CA ASN A 142 12.71 -11.17 5.67
C ASN A 142 11.86 -9.92 5.39
N VAL A 143 10.55 -10.11 5.24
CA VAL A 143 9.57 -9.01 5.21
C VAL A 143 8.58 -9.26 6.34
N VAL A 144 8.45 -8.28 7.22
CA VAL A 144 7.62 -8.33 8.44
C VAL A 144 6.55 -7.26 8.37
#